data_AF-A0A7J6HJK5-F1
#
_entry.id   AF-A0A7J6HJK5-F1
#
_cell.length_a   1.000
_cell.length_b   1.000
_cell.length_c   1.000
_cell.angle_alpha   90.00
_cell.angle_beta   90.00
_cell.angle_gamma   90.00
#
_symmetry.space_group_name_H-M   'P 1'
#
loop_
_entity.id
_entity.type
_entity.pdbx_description
1 polymer ?
#
loop_
_entity_poly.entity_id
_entity_poly.type
_entity_poly.pdbx_seq_one_letter_code
_entity_poly.pdbx_strand_id
1 'polypeptide(L)' 'MRHINVVGAVAGGEVFRFQMSNVQTWMSAALTDQETCTDGFEDVSDCPVKADVIDRATEVKKHTSNALALVNRYAENSVP' A
#
# COMPACT_ATOMS: atom_id res chain seq x y z
N MET A 1 -14.58 -22.22 33.30
CA MET A 1 -15.03 -21.71 31.98
C MET A 1 -14.37 -20.36 31.65
N ARG A 2 -13.08 -20.34 31.26
CA ARG A 2 -12.37 -19.11 30.84
C ARG A 2 -11.50 -19.28 29.58
N HIS A 3 -11.45 -20.47 28.98
CA HIS A 3 -10.54 -20.77 27.87
C HIS A 3 -11.13 -20.56 26.46
N ILE A 4 -12.45 -20.45 26.32
CA ILE A 4 -13.09 -20.41 24.99
C ILE A 4 -12.99 -19.02 24.31
N ASN A 5 -13.00 -17.92 25.08
CA ASN A 5 -12.91 -16.56 24.51
C ASN A 5 -11.51 -16.21 23.96
N VAL A 6 -10.45 -16.81 24.50
CA VAL A 6 -9.08 -16.51 24.08
C VAL A 6 -8.82 -17.01 22.67
N VAL A 7 -9.33 -18.19 22.31
CA VAL A 7 -9.13 -18.78 20.98
C VAL A 7 -9.81 -17.95 19.88
N GLY A 8 -11.00 -17.40 20.15
CA GLY A 8 -11.69 -16.50 19.21
C GLY A 8 -10.97 -15.17 18.99
N ALA A 9 -10.38 -14.60 20.04
CA ALA A 9 -9.59 -13.37 19.94
C ALA A 9 -8.29 -13.58 19.15
N VAL A 10 -7.60 -14.72 19.36
CA VAL A 10 -6.39 -15.07 18.60
C VAL A 10 -6.69 -15.27 17.12
N ALA A 11 -7.75 -16.01 16.79
CA ALA A 11 -8.18 -16.20 15.40
C ALA A 11 -8.55 -14.87 14.72
N GLY A 12 -9.22 -13.96 15.44
CA GLY A 12 -9.50 -12.62 14.94
C GLY A 12 -8.23 -11.80 14.66
N GLY A 13 -7.23 -11.88 15.54
CA GLY A 13 -5.93 -11.23 15.36
C GLY A 13 -5.13 -11.77 14.17
N GLU A 14 -5.13 -13.08 13.94
CA GLU A 14 -4.47 -13.69 12.78
C GLU A 14 -5.14 -13.29 11.46
N VAL A 15 -6.47 -13.31 11.40
CA VAL A 15 -7.22 -12.85 10.22
C VAL A 15 -6.94 -11.37 9.94
N PHE A 16 -6.92 -10.53 10.96
CA PHE A 16 -6.57 -9.12 10.82
C PHE A 16 -5.15 -8.93 10.28
N ARG A 17 -4.15 -9.62 10.84
CA ARG A 17 -2.76 -9.58 10.37
C ARG A 17 -2.63 -9.99 8.92
N PHE A 18 -3.31 -11.07 8.52
CA PHE A 18 -3.32 -11.54 7.14
C PHE A 18 -3.93 -10.50 6.19
N GLN A 19 -5.11 -9.95 6.52
CA GLN A 19 -5.74 -8.90 5.71
C GLN A 19 -4.83 -7.66 5.58
N MET A 20 -4.20 -7.24 6.67
CA MET A 20 -3.30 -6.09 6.66
C MET A 20 -2.06 -6.33 5.80
N SER A 21 -1.49 -7.53 5.84
CA SER A 21 -0.36 -7.91 4.97
C SER A 21 -0.73 -7.88 3.48
N ASN A 22 -1.98 -8.23 3.13
CA ASN A 22 -2.46 -8.10 1.74
C ASN A 22 -2.55 -6.64 1.32
N VAL A 23 -3.09 -5.76 2.17
CA VAL A 23 -3.14 -4.31 1.91
C VAL A 23 -1.74 -3.75 1.70
N GLN A 24 -0.80 -4.05 2.59
CA GLN A 24 0.60 -3.61 2.46
C GLN A 24 1.24 -4.09 1.15
N THR A 25 1.00 -5.35 0.78
CA THR A 25 1.50 -5.94 -0.46
C THR A 25 0.94 -5.24 -1.69
N TRP A 26 -0.38 -5.05 -1.77
CA TRP A 26 -1.01 -4.39 -2.92
C TRP A 26 -0.64 -2.92 -3.05
N MET A 27 -0.47 -2.21 -1.94
CA MET A 27 -0.02 -0.82 -1.97
C MET A 27 1.45 -0.69 -2.39
N SER A 28 2.30 -1.62 -1.96
CA SER A 28 3.70 -1.67 -2.41
C SER A 28 3.79 -1.98 -3.90
N ALA A 29 2.97 -2.91 -4.39
CA ALA A 29 2.85 -3.20 -5.82
C ALA A 29 2.36 -1.96 -6.61
N ALA A 30 1.35 -1.25 -6.11
CA ALA A 30 0.88 -0.02 -6.73
C ALA A 30 1.98 1.06 -6.82
N LEU A 31 2.83 1.20 -5.80
CA LEU A 31 4.00 2.08 -5.86
C LEU A 31 4.98 1.65 -6.96
N THR A 32 5.27 0.35 -7.06
CA THR A 32 6.13 -0.18 -8.13
C THR A 32 5.53 0.07 -9.52
N ASP A 33 4.23 -0.16 -9.71
CA ASP A 33 3.55 0.09 -10.99
C ASP A 33 3.61 1.58 -11.39
N GLN A 34 3.51 2.48 -10.41
CA GLN A 34 3.61 3.93 -10.64
C GLN A 34 5.05 4.34 -11.02
N GLU A 35 6.07 3.76 -10.37
CA GLU A 35 7.47 3.98 -10.76
C GLU A 35 7.73 3.47 -12.18
N THR A 36 7.38 2.21 -12.45
CA THR A 36 7.59 1.62 -13.77
C THR A 36 6.78 2.33 -14.85
N CYS A 37 5.62 2.90 -14.50
CA CYS A 37 4.87 3.77 -15.40
C CYS A 37 5.70 4.99 -15.82
N THR A 38 6.35 5.69 -14.88
CA THR A 38 7.20 6.85 -15.22
C THR A 38 8.49 6.46 -15.92
N ASP A 39 9.10 5.33 -15.55
CA ASP A 39 10.30 4.79 -16.20
C ASP A 39 10.04 4.51 -17.70
N GLY A 40 8.82 4.05 -18.03
CA GLY A 40 8.38 3.81 -19.41
C GLY A 40 8.37 5.05 -20.31
N PHE A 41 8.52 6.26 -19.75
CA PHE A 41 8.58 7.52 -20.50
C PHE A 41 10.01 8.11 -20.61
N GLU A 42 11.04 7.45 -20.07
CA GLU A 42 12.42 7.98 -20.10
C GLU A 42 12.91 8.28 -21.52
N ASP A 43 12.68 7.38 -22.47
CA ASP A 43 13.08 7.52 -23.88
C ASP A 43 12.08 8.31 -24.74
N VAL A 44 10.97 8.78 -24.16
CA VAL A 44 9.98 9.61 -24.85
C VAL A 44 10.47 11.05 -24.86
N SER A 45 10.49 11.70 -26.03
CA SER A 45 10.83 13.11 -26.13
C SER A 45 9.88 13.99 -25.31
N ASP A 46 10.42 15.07 -24.77
CA ASP A 46 9.63 15.98 -23.94
C ASP A 46 8.48 16.59 -24.74
N CYS A 47 7.28 16.36 -24.26
CA CYS A 47 6.04 16.85 -24.83
C CYS A 47 5.01 17.08 -23.71
N PRO A 48 3.97 17.89 -23.96
CA PRO A 48 2.95 18.18 -22.94
C PRO A 48 2.28 16.92 -22.38
N VAL A 49 2.11 15.89 -23.19
CA VAL A 49 1.49 14.62 -22.76
C VAL A 49 2.39 13.86 -21.79
N LYS A 50 3.70 13.77 -22.05
CA LYS A 50 4.67 13.15 -21.13
C LYS A 50 4.66 13.87 -19.78
N ALA A 51 4.69 15.20 -19.79
CA ALA A 51 4.65 16.01 -18.57
C ALA A 51 3.37 15.74 -17.75
N ASP A 52 2.19 15.77 -18.40
CA ASP A 52 0.92 15.51 -17.71
C ASP A 52 0.86 14.09 -17.10
N VAL A 53 1.35 13.07 -17.82
CA VAL A 53 1.38 11.71 -17.31
C VAL A 53 2.33 11.58 -16.11
N ILE A 54 3.55 12.12 -16.20
CA ILE A 54 4.54 12.06 -15.11
C ILE A 54 4.02 12.79 -13.88
N ASP A 55 3.45 13.98 -14.04
CA ASP A 55 2.93 14.78 -12.93
C ASP A 55 1.79 14.04 -12.21
N ARG A 56 0.86 13.46 -12.96
CA ARG A 56 -0.25 12.70 -12.40
C ARG A 56 0.21 11.42 -11.73
N ALA A 57 1.10 10.65 -12.35
CA ALA A 57 1.65 9.43 -11.76
C ALA A 57 2.39 9.75 -10.45
N THR A 58 3.15 10.85 -10.42
CA THR A 58 3.84 11.34 -9.22
C THR A 58 2.88 11.70 -8.09
N GLU A 59 1.76 12.36 -8.38
CA GLU A 59 0.74 12.65 -7.37
C GLU A 59 0.10 11.36 -6.82
N VAL A 60 -0.24 10.39 -7.68
CA VAL A 60 -0.78 9.11 -7.21
C VAL A 60 0.25 8.37 -6.35
N LYS A 61 1.55 8.38 -6.72
CA LYS A 61 2.64 7.83 -5.90
C LYS A 61 2.69 8.43 -4.50
N LYS A 62 2.58 9.76 -4.39
CA LYS A 62 2.53 10.44 -3.08
C LYS A 62 1.34 9.98 -2.25
N HIS A 63 0.16 9.88 -2.85
CA HIS A 63 -1.04 9.42 -2.14
C HIS A 63 -0.91 7.95 -1.69
N THR A 64 -0.44 7.06 -2.56
CA THR A 64 -0.21 5.65 -2.22
C THR A 64 0.83 5.51 -1.11
N SER A 65 1.93 6.27 -1.17
CA SER A 65 2.98 6.25 -0.14
C SER A 65 2.46 6.72 1.23
N ASN A 66 1.72 7.84 1.26
CA ASN A 66 1.11 8.35 2.48
C ASN A 66 0.13 7.34 3.09
N ALA A 67 -0.72 6.74 2.25
CA ALA A 67 -1.68 5.75 2.72
C ALA A 67 -0.97 4.46 3.20
N LEU A 68 0.11 4.02 2.54
CA LEU A 68 0.91 2.87 2.99
C LEU A 68 1.56 3.14 4.35
N ALA A 69 2.04 4.36 4.60
CA ALA A 69 2.55 4.75 5.91
C ALA A 69 1.48 4.65 7.01
N LEU A 70 0.25 5.11 6.72
CA LEU A 70 -0.88 5.00 7.66
C LEU A 70 -1.26 3.54 7.92
N VAL A 71 -1.31 2.72 6.87
CA VAL A 71 -1.57 1.28 6.95
C VAL A 71 -0.51 0.58 7.81
N ASN A 72 0.77 0.87 7.59
CA ASN A 72 1.86 0.30 8.39
C ASN A 72 1.73 0.67 9.87
N ARG A 73 1.47 1.95 10.17
CA ARG A 73 1.23 2.40 11.55
C ARG A 73 0.01 1.72 12.18
N TYR A 74 -1.07 1.58 11.43
CA TYR A 74 -2.27 0.93 11.94
C TYR A 74 -2.06 -0.56 12.20
N ALA A 75 -1.36 -1.26 11.30
CA ALA A 75 -0.97 -2.65 11.44
C ALA A 75 -0.15 -2.90 12.72
N GLU A 76 0.87 -2.07 12.94
CA GLU A 76 1.76 -2.14 14.11
C GLU A 76 1.01 -1.94 15.43
N ASN A 77 0.05 -1.01 15.47
CA ASN A 77 -0.66 -0.66 16.69
C ASN A 77 -1.90 -1.53 16.97
N SER A 78 -2.36 -2.31 16.01
CA SER A 78 -3.60 -3.10 16.11
C SER A 78 -3.38 -4.56 16.55
N VAL A 79 -2.13 -4.99 16.67
CA VAL A 79 -1.75 -6.27 17.29
C VAL A 79 -1.15 -5.96 18.66
N PRO A 80 -1.71 -6.47 19.77
CA PRO A 80 -1.10 -6.35 21.10
C PRO A 80 0.29 -7.01 21.19
#